data_AF-A0A4R5BMB7-F1
#
_entry.id   AF-A0A4R5BMB7-F1
#
_cell.length_a   1.000
_cell.length_b   1.000
_cell.length_c   1.000
_cell.angle_alpha   90.00
_cell.angle_beta   90.00
_cell.angle_gamma   90.00
#
_symmetry.space_group_name_H-M   'P 1'
#
loop_
_entity.id
_entity.type
_entity.pdbx_description
1 polymer ?
#
loop_
_entity_poly.entity_id
_entity_poly.type
_entity_poly.pdbx_seq_one_letter_code
_entity_poly.pdbx_strand_id
1 'polypeptide(L)'
;MTDSAADPRWWDDRVFCMIGPDCLRRLALRAVLDALREADLVPAGWWCTEVAQPRIDAVSQAQNAGPGQVYRYRAMDALFGLGPVLLLVLRDRAGRGTDELYRTAARVKGDADPRRAEPGTIRHDIGSVNVVMSLLHLSDSPRHSAAEAALLGDGVEPHDYLPAEELGTFVTTLEATQDAEHRLFSDVLKGLRGRLVARLWSDLSPEGRRLAAKLTADGGLADAEAGRLLAREAAGVRHGRLPEILGLPFDSSEPPPDMQRVAGLLRLHRLGLDSWETAVLTTSSYFSPMR
;
A
#
# COMPACT_ATOMS: atom_id res chain seq x y z
N MET A 1 -21.34 -1.05 -34.55
CA MET A 1 -20.35 -0.21 -33.86
C MET A 1 -19.84 -1.04 -32.70
N THR A 2 -18.57 -1.42 -32.71
CA THR A 2 -17.94 -2.09 -31.56
C THR A 2 -17.74 -1.02 -30.50
N ASP A 3 -18.47 -1.11 -29.38
CA ASP A 3 -18.25 -0.30 -28.20
C ASP A 3 -16.83 -0.58 -27.69
N SER A 4 -15.91 0.36 -27.93
CA SER A 4 -14.54 0.27 -27.45
C SER A 4 -14.50 0.74 -26.01
N ALA A 5 -13.80 0.02 -25.14
CA ALA A 5 -13.54 0.45 -23.77
C ALA A 5 -12.66 1.73 -23.68
N ALA A 6 -12.06 2.15 -24.79
CA ALA A 6 -11.42 3.45 -24.91
C ALA A 6 -12.41 4.63 -25.05
N ASP A 7 -13.68 4.36 -25.40
CA ASP A 7 -14.74 5.37 -25.43
C ASP A 7 -15.25 5.62 -23.98
N PRO A 8 -15.17 6.85 -23.45
CA PRO A 8 -15.69 7.17 -22.12
C PRO A 8 -17.16 6.76 -21.93
N ARG A 9 -17.98 6.71 -22.98
CA ARG A 9 -19.40 6.32 -22.88
C ARG A 9 -19.59 4.83 -22.53
N TRP A 10 -18.61 3.98 -22.82
CA TRP A 10 -18.63 2.58 -22.36
C TRP A 10 -18.56 2.48 -20.83
N TRP A 11 -18.08 3.53 -20.17
CA TRP A 11 -17.94 3.66 -18.72
C TRP A 11 -19.08 4.42 -18.05
N ASP A 12 -20.22 4.65 -18.73
CA ASP A 12 -21.38 5.32 -18.14
C ASP A 12 -22.08 4.46 -17.08
N ASP A 13 -22.05 3.12 -17.21
CA ASP A 13 -22.57 2.15 -16.22
C ASP A 13 -21.46 1.29 -15.58
N ARG A 14 -20.19 1.68 -15.77
CA ARG A 14 -19.01 0.94 -15.30
C ARG A 14 -17.99 1.85 -14.62
N VAL A 15 -17.20 1.27 -13.71
CA VAL A 15 -16.08 1.94 -13.06
C VAL A 15 -14.84 1.06 -13.17
N PHE A 16 -13.71 1.63 -13.55
CA PHE A 16 -12.43 0.93 -13.49
C PHE A 16 -11.93 0.88 -12.05
N CYS A 17 -11.46 -0.30 -11.64
CA CYS A 17 -10.90 -0.55 -10.34
C CYS A 17 -9.56 -1.27 -10.48
N MET A 18 -8.59 -0.86 -9.67
CA MET A 18 -7.33 -1.59 -9.49
C MET A 18 -7.22 -1.99 -8.02
N ILE A 19 -7.17 -3.28 -7.75
CA ILE A 19 -6.78 -3.82 -6.45
C ILE A 19 -5.26 -3.82 -6.38
N GLY A 20 -4.72 -3.15 -5.37
CA GLY A 20 -3.29 -3.01 -5.16
C GLY A 20 -2.65 -4.32 -4.67
N PRO A 21 -1.33 -4.47 -4.87
CA PRO A 21 -0.60 -5.65 -4.39
C PRO A 21 -0.64 -5.79 -2.87
N ASP A 22 -0.80 -4.67 -2.16
CA ASP A 22 -0.95 -4.62 -0.70
C ASP A 22 -2.26 -5.27 -0.24
N CYS A 23 -3.35 -5.12 -0.99
CA CYS A 23 -4.60 -5.84 -0.71
C CYS A 23 -4.45 -7.35 -0.95
N LEU A 24 -3.79 -7.75 -2.04
CA LEU A 24 -3.57 -9.16 -2.37
C LEU A 24 -2.66 -9.85 -1.35
N ARG A 25 -1.57 -9.19 -0.92
CA ARG A 25 -0.65 -9.73 0.09
C ARG A 25 -1.28 -9.90 1.47
N ARG A 26 -2.24 -9.03 1.80
CA ARG A 26 -2.98 -9.10 3.06
C ARG A 26 -4.18 -10.06 2.99
N LEU A 27 -4.39 -10.74 1.86
CA LEU A 27 -5.57 -11.55 1.59
C LEU A 27 -6.89 -10.80 1.86
N ALA A 28 -6.90 -9.48 1.61
CA ALA A 28 -8.03 -8.61 1.90
C ALA A 28 -9.01 -8.46 0.72
N LEU A 29 -8.72 -9.12 -0.41
CA LEU A 29 -9.50 -9.00 -1.64
C LEU A 29 -10.98 -9.35 -1.44
N ARG A 30 -11.28 -10.41 -0.67
CA ARG A 30 -12.66 -10.81 -0.39
C ARG A 30 -13.45 -9.71 0.31
N ALA A 31 -12.88 -9.15 1.38
CA ALA A 31 -13.50 -8.04 2.11
C ALA A 31 -13.72 -6.80 1.23
N VAL A 32 -12.76 -6.49 0.34
CA VAL A 32 -12.93 -5.41 -0.65
C VAL A 32 -14.10 -5.70 -1.61
N LEU A 33 -14.16 -6.91 -2.17
CA LEU A 33 -15.23 -7.30 -3.09
C LEU A 33 -16.61 -7.32 -2.42
N ASP A 34 -16.67 -7.70 -1.15
CA ASP A 34 -17.90 -7.69 -0.36
C ASP A 34 -18.38 -6.25 -0.13
N ALA A 35 -17.50 -5.33 0.27
CA ALA A 35 -17.84 -3.91 0.42
C ALA A 35 -18.28 -3.24 -0.89
N LEU A 36 -17.65 -3.59 -2.02
CA LEU A 36 -18.08 -3.13 -3.34
C LEU A 36 -19.47 -3.68 -3.70
N ARG A 37 -19.72 -4.96 -3.42
CA ARG A 37 -21.02 -5.60 -3.68
C ARG A 37 -22.15 -5.01 -2.85
N GLU A 38 -21.89 -4.68 -1.59
CA GLU A 38 -22.85 -3.99 -0.72
C GLU A 38 -23.27 -2.62 -1.26
N ALA A 39 -22.43 -2.01 -2.11
CA ALA A 39 -22.74 -0.78 -2.82
C ALA A 39 -23.30 -0.99 -4.24
N ASP A 40 -23.71 -2.22 -4.59
CA ASP A 40 -24.17 -2.63 -5.93
C ASP A 40 -23.11 -2.53 -7.04
N LEU A 41 -21.83 -2.43 -6.68
CA LEU A 41 -20.71 -2.46 -7.62
C LEU A 41 -20.14 -3.87 -7.71
N VAL A 42 -20.43 -4.58 -8.80
CA VAL A 42 -20.00 -5.97 -8.97
C VAL A 42 -18.97 -6.11 -10.09
N PRO A 43 -17.98 -7.01 -9.97
CA PRO A 43 -17.10 -7.34 -11.08
C PRO A 43 -17.89 -7.84 -12.30
N ALA A 44 -17.58 -7.28 -13.47
CA ALA A 44 -18.06 -7.72 -14.77
C ALA A 44 -16.95 -8.42 -15.59
N GLY A 45 -15.69 -8.11 -15.29
CA GLY A 45 -14.51 -8.78 -15.83
C GLY A 45 -13.29 -8.43 -14.99
N TRP A 46 -12.26 -9.27 -15.04
CA TRP A 46 -11.03 -9.07 -14.28
C TRP A 46 -9.76 -9.47 -15.04
N TRP A 47 -8.64 -8.86 -14.69
CA TRP A 47 -7.33 -9.17 -15.26
C TRP A 47 -6.26 -9.08 -14.18
N CYS A 48 -5.31 -10.02 -14.15
CA CYS A 48 -4.20 -10.01 -13.21
C CYS A 48 -2.91 -9.72 -13.97
N THR A 49 -2.17 -8.70 -13.56
CA THR A 49 -0.96 -8.26 -14.27
C THR A 49 0.05 -7.64 -13.32
N GLU A 50 1.31 -7.56 -13.75
CA GLU A 50 2.34 -6.78 -13.07
C GLU A 50 2.42 -5.38 -13.66
N VAL A 51 2.59 -4.37 -12.80
CA VAL A 51 2.76 -2.98 -13.24
C VAL A 51 4.25 -2.66 -13.29
N ALA A 52 4.82 -2.68 -14.48
CA ALA A 52 6.22 -2.33 -14.70
C ALA A 52 6.48 -0.82 -14.52
N GLN A 53 7.72 -0.45 -14.14
CA GLN A 53 8.15 0.94 -13.92
C GLN A 53 7.75 1.93 -15.03
N PRO A 54 7.91 1.63 -16.34
CA PRO A 54 7.51 2.56 -17.39
C PRO A 54 6.01 2.93 -17.37
N ARG A 55 5.15 2.05 -16.85
CA ARG A 55 3.72 2.34 -16.70
C ARG A 55 3.44 3.22 -15.48
N ILE A 56 4.18 3.03 -14.39
CA ILE A 56 4.12 3.90 -13.21
C ILE A 56 4.45 5.35 -13.61
N ASP A 57 5.46 5.50 -14.46
CA ASP A 57 5.85 6.80 -15.03
C ASP A 57 4.71 7.42 -15.85
N ALA A 58 4.12 6.63 -16.76
CA ALA A 58 3.03 7.08 -17.60
C ALA A 58 1.75 7.44 -16.80
N VAL A 59 1.41 6.68 -15.76
CA VAL A 59 0.25 6.99 -14.87
C VAL A 59 0.48 8.33 -14.18
N SER A 60 1.68 8.55 -13.64
CA SER A 60 2.00 9.78 -12.91
C SER A 60 2.03 10.99 -13.84
N GLN A 61 2.50 10.83 -15.08
CA GLN A 61 2.45 11.86 -16.11
C GLN A 61 0.99 12.22 -16.48
N ALA A 62 0.13 11.21 -16.68
CA ALA A 62 -1.29 11.42 -16.98
C ALA A 62 -2.03 12.14 -15.83
N GLN A 63 -1.59 11.94 -14.58
CA GLN A 63 -2.11 12.61 -13.39
C GLN A 63 -1.52 14.02 -13.16
N ASN A 64 -0.73 14.56 -14.08
CA ASN A 64 -0.05 15.86 -13.95
C ASN A 64 0.82 15.98 -12.69
N ALA A 65 1.51 14.91 -12.29
CA ALA A 65 2.49 14.97 -11.21
C ALA A 65 3.57 16.01 -11.55
N GLY A 66 3.60 17.13 -10.82
CA GLY A 66 4.49 18.26 -11.12
C GLY A 66 5.98 17.93 -10.98
N PRO A 67 6.87 18.78 -11.55
CA PRO A 67 8.31 18.67 -11.33
C PRO A 67 8.63 18.69 -9.83
N GLY A 68 9.24 17.61 -9.32
CA GLY A 68 9.55 17.45 -7.89
C GLY A 68 8.85 16.29 -7.21
N GLN A 69 7.89 15.61 -7.85
CA GLN A 69 7.24 14.39 -7.31
C GLN A 69 8.07 13.11 -7.47
N VAL A 70 9.41 13.23 -7.57
CA VAL A 70 10.31 12.07 -7.73
C VAL A 70 10.14 11.04 -6.60
N TYR A 71 9.76 11.53 -5.42
CA TYR A 71 9.47 10.71 -4.25
C TYR A 71 8.25 9.79 -4.42
N ARG A 72 7.25 10.21 -5.20
CA ARG A 72 6.03 9.42 -5.44
C ARG A 72 6.37 8.17 -6.25
N TYR A 73 7.25 8.26 -7.25
CA TYR A 73 7.70 7.10 -8.03
C TYR A 73 8.35 6.04 -7.15
N ARG A 74 9.25 6.43 -6.24
CA ARG A 74 9.90 5.48 -5.32
C ARG A 74 8.92 4.77 -4.40
N ALA A 75 7.87 5.46 -3.97
CA ALA A 75 6.81 4.86 -3.16
C ALA A 75 5.95 3.89 -4.00
N MET A 76 5.59 4.26 -5.23
CA MET A 76 4.85 3.37 -6.14
C MET A 76 5.68 2.14 -6.54
N ASP A 77 6.98 2.29 -6.80
CA ASP A 77 7.90 1.19 -7.05
C ASP A 77 7.93 0.19 -5.89
N ALA A 78 7.95 0.70 -4.66
CA ALA A 78 7.93 -0.14 -3.47
C ALA A 78 6.60 -0.90 -3.30
N LEU A 79 5.45 -0.28 -3.65
CA LEU A 79 4.15 -0.93 -3.67
C LEU A 79 4.05 -2.00 -4.76
N PHE A 80 4.34 -1.65 -6.01
CA PHE A 80 4.23 -2.58 -7.13
C PHE A 80 5.30 -3.68 -7.13
N GLY A 81 6.42 -3.47 -6.42
CA GLY A 81 7.39 -4.52 -6.13
C GLY A 81 6.89 -5.63 -5.22
N LEU A 82 5.70 -5.49 -4.59
CA LEU A 82 5.12 -6.54 -3.73
C LEU A 82 4.48 -7.70 -4.51
N GLY A 83 4.14 -7.48 -5.78
CA GLY A 83 3.50 -8.47 -6.63
C GLY A 83 2.50 -7.87 -7.63
N PRO A 84 1.62 -8.70 -8.20
CA PRO A 84 0.69 -8.28 -9.23
C PRO A 84 -0.43 -7.39 -8.65
N VAL A 85 -1.15 -6.76 -9.57
CA VAL A 85 -2.43 -6.07 -9.32
C VAL A 85 -3.57 -6.87 -9.93
N LEU A 86 -4.78 -6.61 -9.42
CA LEU A 86 -6.01 -7.08 -10.05
C LEU A 86 -6.74 -5.88 -10.65
N LEU A 87 -6.90 -5.86 -11.96
CA LEU A 87 -7.72 -4.89 -12.66
C LEU A 87 -9.14 -5.43 -12.76
N LEU A 88 -10.14 -4.62 -12.42
CA LEU A 88 -11.53 -4.99 -12.49
C LEU A 88 -12.30 -3.95 -13.31
N VAL A 89 -13.24 -4.45 -14.09
CA VAL A 89 -14.37 -3.66 -14.58
C VAL A 89 -15.51 -3.89 -13.63
N LEU A 90 -15.90 -2.86 -12.87
CA LEU A 90 -17.08 -2.92 -12.01
C LEU A 90 -18.29 -2.43 -12.77
N ARG A 91 -19.42 -3.12 -12.65
CA ARG A 91 -20.72 -2.71 -13.20
C ARG A 91 -21.67 -2.34 -12.08
N ASP A 92 -22.44 -1.30 -12.32
CA ASP A 92 -23.50 -0.88 -11.40
C ASP A 92 -24.75 -1.74 -11.57
N ARG A 93 -25.16 -2.46 -10.52
CA ARG A 93 -26.41 -3.23 -10.52
C ARG A 93 -27.63 -2.39 -10.16
N ALA A 94 -27.43 -1.25 -9.51
CA ALA A 94 -28.53 -0.37 -9.10
C ALA A 94 -29.08 0.47 -10.27
N GLY A 95 -28.36 0.55 -11.40
CA GLY A 95 -28.79 1.30 -12.58
C GLY A 95 -28.78 2.82 -12.36
N ARG A 96 -27.81 3.32 -11.60
CA ARG A 96 -27.60 4.74 -11.31
C ARG A 96 -27.13 5.48 -12.57
N GLY A 97 -27.36 6.78 -12.60
CA GLY A 97 -26.71 7.65 -13.58
C GLY A 97 -25.21 7.78 -13.31
N THR A 98 -24.44 8.09 -14.36
CA THR A 98 -22.97 8.18 -14.32
C THR A 98 -22.43 8.98 -13.13
N ASP A 99 -22.93 10.19 -12.88
CA ASP A 99 -22.45 11.04 -11.77
C ASP A 99 -22.71 10.44 -10.38
N GLU A 100 -23.80 9.69 -10.21
CA GLU A 100 -24.12 9.04 -8.94
C GLU A 100 -23.31 7.75 -8.74
N LEU A 101 -23.05 7.01 -9.83
CA LEU A 101 -22.17 5.85 -9.84
C LEU A 101 -20.78 6.20 -9.33
N TYR A 102 -20.12 7.19 -9.94
CA TYR A 102 -18.75 7.58 -9.56
C TYR A 102 -18.68 8.20 -8.16
N ARG A 103 -19.71 8.95 -7.73
CA ARG A 103 -19.81 9.41 -6.33
C ARG A 103 -19.98 8.26 -5.34
N THR A 104 -20.74 7.23 -5.71
CA THR A 104 -20.90 6.02 -4.89
C THR A 104 -19.59 5.24 -4.80
N ALA A 105 -18.90 5.04 -5.92
CA ALA A 105 -17.56 4.45 -5.95
C ALA A 105 -16.58 5.19 -5.04
N ALA A 106 -16.52 6.53 -5.15
CA ALA A 106 -15.67 7.35 -4.29
C ALA A 106 -16.02 7.22 -2.80
N ARG A 107 -17.32 7.22 -2.46
CA ARG A 107 -17.80 7.07 -1.08
C ARG A 107 -17.40 5.72 -0.47
N VAL A 108 -17.57 4.62 -1.20
CA VAL A 108 -17.24 3.26 -0.74
C VAL A 108 -15.73 3.09 -0.56
N LYS A 109 -14.94 3.63 -1.48
CA LYS A 109 -13.47 3.64 -1.38
C LYS A 109 -12.98 4.37 -0.12
N GLY A 110 -13.57 5.51 0.21
CA GLY A 110 -13.13 6.39 1.30
C GLY A 110 -12.06 7.40 0.88
N ASP A 111 -11.73 8.32 1.79
CA ASP A 111 -10.76 9.41 1.57
C ASP A 111 -9.40 8.88 1.09
N ALA A 112 -8.66 9.68 0.32
CA ALA A 112 -7.32 9.33 -0.15
C ALA A 112 -6.30 9.25 0.98
N ASP A 113 -6.45 10.09 2.00
CA ASP A 113 -5.72 9.98 3.24
C ASP A 113 -6.52 9.07 4.19
N PRO A 114 -6.04 7.85 4.47
CA PRO A 114 -6.82 6.90 5.25
C PRO A 114 -7.02 7.35 6.71
N ARG A 115 -6.27 8.33 7.20
CA ARG A 115 -6.50 8.96 8.53
C ARG A 115 -7.76 9.82 8.57
N ARG A 116 -8.29 10.17 7.40
CA ARG A 116 -9.53 10.94 7.21
C ARG A 116 -10.64 10.08 6.61
N ALA A 117 -10.38 8.80 6.36
CA ALA A 117 -11.39 7.89 5.87
C ALA A 117 -12.39 7.60 7.00
N GLU A 118 -13.67 7.73 6.69
CA GLU A 118 -14.74 7.50 7.66
C GLU A 118 -14.97 6.00 7.89
N PRO A 119 -15.45 5.59 9.09
CA PRO A 119 -15.95 4.24 9.33
C PRO A 119 -16.99 3.80 8.30
N GLY A 120 -16.95 2.53 7.87
CA GLY A 120 -17.80 2.00 6.80
C GLY A 120 -17.19 2.11 5.40
N THR A 121 -16.01 2.72 5.26
CA THR A 121 -15.30 2.80 3.97
C THR A 121 -14.21 1.73 3.90
N ILE A 122 -13.90 1.27 2.69
CA ILE A 122 -12.88 0.23 2.46
C ILE A 122 -11.54 0.61 3.10
N ARG A 123 -11.08 1.86 2.88
CA ARG A 123 -9.77 2.31 3.35
C ARG A 123 -9.67 2.39 4.87
N HIS A 124 -10.77 2.70 5.55
CA HIS A 124 -10.83 2.73 7.00
C HIS A 124 -10.96 1.30 7.56
N ASP A 125 -11.99 0.55 7.16
CA ASP A 125 -12.39 -0.68 7.84
C ASP A 125 -11.42 -1.85 7.58
N ILE A 126 -10.84 -1.91 6.38
CA ILE A 126 -9.81 -2.89 6.06
C ILE A 126 -8.42 -2.39 6.53
N GLY A 127 -8.27 -1.10 6.80
CA GLY A 127 -7.08 -0.49 7.38
C GLY A 127 -5.95 -0.28 6.37
N SER A 128 -6.04 0.75 5.55
CA SER A 128 -4.95 1.17 4.66
C SER A 128 -3.72 1.62 5.44
N VAL A 129 -2.51 1.37 4.94
CA VAL A 129 -1.29 1.78 5.65
C VAL A 129 -1.05 3.28 5.47
N ASN A 130 -1.15 3.79 4.24
CA ASN A 130 -1.00 5.20 3.88
C ASN A 130 -1.68 5.47 2.53
N VAL A 131 -1.49 6.67 1.96
CA VAL A 131 -2.14 7.06 0.69
C VAL A 131 -1.71 6.21 -0.51
N VAL A 132 -0.50 5.63 -0.46
CA VAL A 132 0.05 4.78 -1.53
C VAL A 132 -0.41 3.34 -1.32
N MET A 133 -0.17 2.79 -0.14
CA MET A 133 -0.64 1.46 0.27
C MET A 133 -2.09 1.55 0.78
N SER A 134 -3.00 1.83 -0.16
CA SER A 134 -4.40 2.16 0.10
C SER A 134 -5.39 1.07 -0.33
N LEU A 135 -4.91 -0.16 -0.54
CA LEU A 135 -5.63 -1.38 -0.94
C LEU A 135 -6.20 -1.38 -2.36
N LEU A 136 -6.79 -0.27 -2.79
CA LEU A 136 -7.43 -0.16 -4.10
C LEU A 136 -7.42 1.28 -4.64
N HIS A 137 -7.60 1.35 -5.95
CA HIS A 137 -7.94 2.55 -6.68
C HIS A 137 -9.27 2.35 -7.41
N LEU A 138 -10.12 3.38 -7.38
CA LEU A 138 -11.32 3.51 -8.22
C LEU A 138 -11.21 4.83 -8.96
N SER A 139 -11.42 4.80 -10.27
CA SER A 139 -11.47 6.00 -11.09
C SER A 139 -12.59 6.93 -10.62
N ASP A 140 -12.42 8.23 -10.84
CA ASP A 140 -13.35 9.27 -10.40
C ASP A 140 -14.33 9.73 -11.51
N SER A 141 -14.13 9.26 -12.74
CA SER A 141 -14.91 9.65 -13.92
C SER A 141 -14.79 8.62 -15.04
N PRO A 142 -15.75 8.59 -15.99
CA PRO A 142 -15.69 7.72 -17.18
C PRO A 142 -14.42 7.89 -18.00
N ARG A 143 -13.97 9.15 -18.15
CA ARG A 143 -12.75 9.49 -18.88
C ARG A 143 -11.51 8.91 -18.19
N HIS A 144 -11.43 9.01 -16.86
CA HIS A 144 -10.31 8.41 -16.12
C HIS A 144 -10.39 6.89 -16.13
N SER A 145 -11.58 6.28 -16.05
CA SER A 145 -11.72 4.82 -16.23
C SER A 145 -11.16 4.35 -17.57
N ALA A 146 -11.54 5.00 -18.67
CA ALA A 146 -11.02 4.67 -20.00
C ALA A 146 -9.49 4.80 -20.08
N ALA A 147 -8.95 5.93 -19.59
CA ALA A 147 -7.52 6.19 -19.65
C ALA A 147 -6.70 5.23 -18.78
N GLU A 148 -7.15 4.97 -17.55
CA GLU A 148 -6.45 4.10 -16.59
C GLU A 148 -6.54 2.63 -17.02
N ALA A 149 -7.68 2.18 -17.53
CA ALA A 149 -7.82 0.83 -18.07
C ALA A 149 -6.89 0.58 -19.26
N ALA A 150 -6.84 1.49 -20.22
CA ALA A 150 -5.94 1.38 -21.37
C ALA A 150 -4.47 1.38 -20.94
N LEU A 151 -4.13 2.17 -19.92
CA LEU A 151 -2.76 2.33 -19.45
C LEU A 151 -2.27 1.13 -18.63
N LEU A 152 -3.12 0.57 -17.78
CA LEU A 152 -2.76 -0.52 -16.87
C LEU A 152 -3.02 -1.91 -17.46
N GLY A 153 -3.93 -2.03 -18.44
CA GLY A 153 -4.35 -3.29 -19.06
C GLY A 153 -3.25 -4.03 -19.84
N ASP A 154 -2.07 -3.44 -20.02
CA ASP A 154 -0.96 -4.07 -20.75
C ASP A 154 -1.33 -4.49 -22.19
N GLY A 155 -2.09 -3.64 -22.88
CA GLY A 155 -2.61 -3.97 -24.21
C GLY A 155 -3.74 -4.99 -24.22
N VAL A 156 -4.16 -5.51 -23.06
CA VAL A 156 -5.40 -6.27 -22.90
C VAL A 156 -6.54 -5.28 -22.67
N GLU A 157 -7.51 -5.34 -23.56
CA GLU A 157 -8.68 -4.47 -23.47
C GLU A 157 -9.68 -5.01 -22.43
N PRO A 158 -10.43 -4.12 -21.73
CA PRO A 158 -11.43 -4.52 -20.74
C PRO A 158 -12.49 -5.53 -21.18
N HIS A 159 -12.76 -5.67 -22.49
CA HIS A 159 -13.70 -6.67 -23.01
C HIS A 159 -13.08 -8.07 -23.15
N ASP A 160 -11.75 -8.15 -23.14
CA ASP A 160 -10.97 -9.39 -23.18
C ASP A 160 -10.54 -9.86 -21.78
N TYR A 161 -10.96 -9.13 -20.73
CA TYR A 161 -10.74 -9.54 -19.35
C TYR A 161 -11.44 -10.89 -19.07
N LEU A 162 -10.91 -11.62 -18.09
CA LEU A 162 -11.47 -12.89 -17.66
C LEU A 162 -12.90 -12.71 -17.10
N PRO A 163 -13.78 -13.70 -17.29
CA PRO A 163 -15.15 -13.64 -16.79
C PRO A 163 -15.22 -13.49 -15.26
N ALA A 164 -16.20 -12.73 -14.77
CA ALA A 164 -16.36 -12.44 -13.35
C ALA A 164 -16.59 -13.69 -12.49
N GLU A 165 -17.22 -14.73 -13.05
CA GLU A 165 -17.46 -16.01 -12.38
C GLU A 165 -16.17 -16.77 -12.01
N GLU A 166 -15.07 -16.53 -12.72
CA GLU A 166 -13.78 -17.17 -12.43
C GLU A 166 -13.03 -16.51 -11.26
N LEU A 167 -13.40 -15.28 -10.90
CA LEU A 167 -12.73 -14.51 -9.86
C LEU A 167 -12.81 -15.21 -8.49
N GLY A 168 -13.92 -15.88 -8.19
CA GLY A 168 -14.08 -16.61 -6.92
C GLY A 168 -13.08 -17.76 -6.76
N THR A 169 -12.75 -18.45 -7.87
CA THR A 169 -11.72 -19.50 -7.89
C THR A 169 -10.34 -18.89 -7.65
N PHE A 170 -10.01 -17.78 -8.31
CA PHE A 170 -8.76 -17.06 -8.09
C PHE A 170 -8.58 -16.64 -6.63
N VAL A 171 -9.60 -16.02 -6.01
CA VAL A 171 -9.56 -15.61 -4.60
C VAL A 171 -9.30 -16.82 -3.70
N THR A 172 -10.02 -17.93 -3.93
CA THR A 172 -9.89 -19.15 -3.13
C THR A 172 -8.49 -19.78 -3.28
N THR A 173 -7.93 -19.82 -4.49
CA THR A 173 -6.57 -20.30 -4.74
C THR A 173 -5.53 -19.40 -4.06
N LEU A 174 -5.71 -18.08 -4.13
CA LEU A 174 -4.82 -17.12 -3.48
C LEU A 174 -4.82 -17.32 -1.96
N GLU A 175 -6.00 -17.39 -1.34
CA GLU A 175 -6.15 -17.62 0.11
C GLU A 175 -5.57 -18.96 0.57
N ALA A 176 -5.56 -19.98 -0.28
CA ALA A 176 -5.04 -21.32 0.05
C ALA A 176 -3.51 -21.45 -0.11
N THR A 177 -2.83 -20.51 -0.76
CA THR A 177 -1.42 -20.66 -1.19
C THR A 177 -0.44 -19.71 -0.52
N GLN A 178 -0.92 -18.77 0.31
CA GLN A 178 -0.06 -17.85 1.06
C GLN A 178 -0.66 -17.50 2.42
N ASP A 179 0.20 -17.12 3.36
CA ASP A 179 -0.23 -16.55 4.63
C ASP A 179 -0.65 -15.08 4.44
N ALA A 180 -1.70 -14.67 5.15
CA ALA A 180 -2.14 -13.29 5.15
C ALA A 180 -1.12 -12.40 5.87
N GLU A 181 -0.72 -11.32 5.20
CA GLU A 181 0.03 -10.26 5.86
C GLU A 181 -0.90 -9.40 6.74
N HIS A 182 -0.47 -9.14 7.98
CA HIS A 182 -1.25 -8.41 8.97
C HIS A 182 -0.48 -7.23 9.59
N ARG A 183 0.82 -7.13 9.36
CA ARG A 183 1.68 -6.11 9.96
C ARG A 183 1.39 -4.75 9.33
N LEU A 184 0.86 -3.81 10.12
CA LEU A 184 0.74 -2.42 9.70
C LEU A 184 2.03 -1.64 10.03
N PHE A 185 2.03 -0.33 9.79
CA PHE A 185 3.20 0.53 10.02
C PHE A 185 3.79 0.36 11.43
N SER A 186 2.96 0.47 12.46
CA SER A 186 3.37 0.35 13.86
C SER A 186 3.99 -1.03 14.17
N ASP A 187 3.47 -2.12 13.59
CA ASP A 187 4.01 -3.47 13.77
C ASP A 187 5.35 -3.66 13.07
N VAL A 188 5.47 -3.20 11.82
CA VAL A 188 6.72 -3.24 11.06
C VAL A 188 7.82 -2.47 11.78
N LEU A 189 7.55 -1.24 12.22
CA LEU A 189 8.53 -0.41 12.90
C LEU A 189 8.93 -0.97 14.26
N LYS A 190 7.96 -1.47 15.05
CA LYS A 190 8.20 -2.19 16.30
C LYS A 190 9.09 -3.41 16.07
N GLY A 191 8.80 -4.22 15.05
CA GLY A 191 9.58 -5.41 14.70
C GLY A 191 11.02 -5.09 14.34
N LEU A 192 11.24 -4.11 13.45
CA LEU A 192 12.57 -3.63 13.07
C LEU A 192 13.36 -3.13 14.30
N ARG A 193 12.74 -2.27 15.12
CA ARG A 193 13.41 -1.70 16.29
C ARG A 193 13.69 -2.75 17.36
N GLY A 194 12.81 -3.72 17.57
CA GLY A 194 13.07 -4.86 18.45
C GLY A 194 14.31 -5.64 18.01
N ARG A 195 14.44 -5.93 16.70
CA ARG A 195 15.63 -6.59 16.13
C ARG A 195 16.91 -5.77 16.31
N LEU A 196 16.84 -4.45 16.09
CA LEU A 196 17.97 -3.53 16.30
C LEU A 196 18.39 -3.45 17.77
N VAL A 197 17.45 -3.30 18.68
CA VAL A 197 17.69 -3.26 20.14
C VAL A 197 18.32 -4.56 20.62
N ALA A 198 17.79 -5.71 20.19
CA ALA A 198 18.37 -7.01 20.52
C ALA A 198 19.82 -7.13 20.02
N ARG A 199 20.10 -6.62 18.81
CA ARG A 199 21.45 -6.61 18.25
C ARG A 199 22.40 -5.68 19.00
N LEU A 200 21.90 -4.54 19.51
CA LEU A 200 22.65 -3.54 20.25
C LEU A 200 22.66 -3.79 21.76
N TRP A 201 22.15 -4.93 22.25
CA TRP A 201 21.89 -5.11 23.68
C TRP A 201 23.12 -4.98 24.60
N SER A 202 24.27 -5.51 24.18
CA SER A 202 25.55 -5.37 24.90
C SER A 202 26.09 -3.95 24.88
N ASP A 203 25.67 -3.20 23.88
CA ASP A 203 26.16 -1.89 23.50
C ASP A 203 25.31 -0.77 24.13
N LEU A 204 24.08 -1.08 24.56
CA LEU A 204 23.23 -0.18 25.34
C LEU A 204 23.78 0.04 26.76
N SER A 205 23.60 1.26 27.26
CA SER A 205 23.78 1.58 28.69
C SER A 205 22.80 0.78 29.58
N PRO A 206 23.03 0.67 30.90
CA PRO A 206 22.06 0.11 31.84
C PRO A 206 20.68 0.81 31.78
N GLU A 207 20.69 2.14 31.65
CA GLU A 207 19.51 2.98 31.46
C GLU A 207 18.77 2.62 30.16
N GLY A 208 19.51 2.49 29.05
CA GLY A 208 19.00 2.09 27.74
C GLY A 208 18.37 0.71 27.74
N ARG A 209 18.97 -0.27 28.43
CA ARG A 209 18.36 -1.61 28.60
C ARG A 209 17.05 -1.56 29.40
N ARG A 210 16.99 -0.75 30.46
CA ARG A 210 15.73 -0.54 31.23
C ARG A 210 14.66 0.14 30.38
N LEU A 211 15.04 1.16 29.61
CA LEU A 211 14.14 1.85 28.69
C LEU A 211 13.61 0.90 27.60
N ALA A 212 14.49 0.11 26.98
CA ALA A 212 14.13 -0.89 25.98
C ALA A 212 13.14 -1.92 26.53
N ALA A 213 13.39 -2.45 27.73
CA ALA A 213 12.50 -3.40 28.39
C ALA A 213 11.12 -2.79 28.65
N LYS A 214 11.06 -1.54 29.14
CA LYS A 214 9.81 -0.80 29.37
C LYS A 214 9.05 -0.59 28.06
N LEU A 215 9.69 -0.03 27.03
CA LEU A 215 9.07 0.23 25.74
C LEU A 215 8.56 -1.05 25.06
N THR A 216 9.26 -2.17 25.27
CA THR A 216 8.81 -3.48 24.76
C THR A 216 7.54 -3.94 25.47
N ALA A 217 7.51 -3.84 26.81
CA ALA A 217 6.33 -4.21 27.60
C ALA A 217 5.10 -3.34 27.30
N ASP A 218 5.32 -2.05 27.08
CA ASP A 218 4.26 -1.07 26.80
C ASP A 218 3.86 -1.01 25.32
N GLY A 219 4.55 -1.76 24.43
CA GLY A 219 4.35 -1.68 22.98
C GLY A 219 4.85 -0.37 22.32
N GLY A 220 5.51 0.50 23.09
CA GLY A 220 5.96 1.83 22.66
C GLY A 220 7.16 1.86 21.71
N LEU A 221 7.73 0.71 21.31
CA LEU A 221 8.88 0.68 20.40
C LEU A 221 8.61 1.31 19.03
N ALA A 222 7.35 1.39 18.58
CA ALA A 222 6.97 2.04 17.32
C ALA A 222 6.97 3.58 17.38
N ASP A 223 7.10 4.17 18.57
CA ASP A 223 7.09 5.63 18.74
C ASP A 223 8.40 6.26 18.22
N ALA A 224 8.31 7.35 17.45
CA ALA A 224 9.49 7.99 16.86
C ALA A 224 10.52 8.43 17.91
N GLU A 225 10.07 8.98 19.04
CA GLU A 225 10.95 9.42 20.12
C GLU A 225 11.57 8.25 20.87
N ALA A 226 10.85 7.12 21.01
CA ALA A 226 11.41 5.90 21.58
C ALA A 226 12.67 5.43 20.83
N GLY A 227 12.63 5.44 19.49
CA GLY A 227 13.78 5.13 18.65
C GLY A 227 14.96 6.07 18.88
N ARG A 228 14.70 7.38 18.94
CA ARG A 228 15.74 8.41 19.18
C ARG A 228 16.37 8.29 20.57
N LEU A 229 15.56 8.05 21.60
CA LEU A 229 16.07 7.83 22.96
C LEU A 229 16.99 6.61 23.01
N LEU A 230 16.56 5.47 22.45
CA LEU A 230 17.37 4.26 22.42
C LEU A 230 18.64 4.40 21.57
N ALA A 231 18.58 5.15 20.47
CA ALA A 231 19.76 5.47 19.66
C ALA A 231 20.81 6.27 20.45
N ARG A 232 20.39 7.22 21.29
CA ARG A 232 21.29 7.99 22.18
C ARG A 232 21.97 7.09 23.22
N GLU A 233 21.23 6.15 23.80
CA GLU A 233 21.77 5.17 24.76
C GLU A 233 22.72 4.14 24.14
N ALA A 234 22.77 4.09 22.81
CA ALA A 234 23.71 3.29 22.02
C ALA A 234 24.80 4.17 21.34
N ALA A 235 24.99 5.43 21.72
CA ALA A 235 26.01 6.28 21.12
C ALA A 235 27.44 5.83 21.53
N GLY A 236 28.35 5.69 20.54
CA GLY A 236 29.76 5.30 20.79
C GLY A 236 30.07 3.80 20.64
N VAL A 237 29.17 3.05 20.01
CA VAL A 237 29.19 1.57 20.00
C VAL A 237 29.91 0.96 18.81
N ARG A 238 30.31 -0.31 18.95
CA ARG A 238 31.09 -1.07 17.95
C ARG A 238 30.32 -1.34 16.66
N HIS A 239 28.98 -1.28 16.72
CA HIS A 239 28.09 -1.59 15.60
C HIS A 239 27.85 -0.44 14.63
N GLY A 240 28.74 0.56 14.61
CA GLY A 240 28.78 1.58 13.56
C GLY A 240 27.51 2.42 13.50
N ARG A 241 26.78 2.33 12.38
CA ARG A 241 25.63 3.19 12.05
C ARG A 241 24.26 2.62 12.43
N LEU A 242 24.20 1.46 13.10
CA LEU A 242 22.91 0.90 13.56
C LEU A 242 22.12 1.83 14.50
N PRO A 243 22.73 2.55 15.46
CA PRO A 243 22.00 3.54 16.26
C PRO A 243 21.34 4.63 15.42
N GLU A 244 21.96 5.05 14.31
CA GLU A 244 21.35 6.03 13.41
C GLU A 244 20.05 5.49 12.79
N ILE A 245 20.04 4.21 12.36
CA ILE A 245 18.84 3.56 11.81
C ILE A 245 17.75 3.41 12.88
N LEU A 246 18.14 3.03 14.10
CA LEU A 246 17.22 2.89 15.24
C LEU A 246 16.46 4.20 15.53
N GLY A 247 17.15 5.34 15.37
CA GLY A 247 16.59 6.67 15.57
C GLY A 247 15.69 7.20 14.44
N LEU A 248 15.67 6.57 13.26
CA LEU A 248 14.84 7.02 12.15
C LEU A 248 13.34 6.86 12.47
N PRO A 249 12.49 7.84 12.15
CA PRO A 249 11.05 7.75 12.38
C PRO A 249 10.33 6.90 11.32
N PHE A 250 10.85 6.83 10.10
CA PHE A 250 10.23 6.20 8.92
C PHE A 250 8.81 6.72 8.61
N ASP A 251 8.55 7.98 8.93
CA ASP A 251 7.33 8.69 8.55
C ASP A 251 7.69 10.02 7.85
N SER A 252 6.67 10.74 7.39
CA SER A 252 6.83 11.99 6.66
C SER A 252 7.21 13.20 7.52
N SER A 253 7.58 13.02 8.79
CA SER A 253 8.01 14.11 9.68
C SER A 253 9.44 14.58 9.43
N GLU A 254 10.26 13.74 8.81
CA GLU A 254 11.66 14.00 8.48
C GLU A 254 11.95 13.66 7.01
N PRO A 255 13.08 14.14 6.43
CA PRO A 255 13.47 13.74 5.10
C PRO A 255 13.59 12.21 4.97
N PRO A 256 13.06 11.62 3.89
CA PRO A 256 13.01 10.18 3.72
C PRO A 256 14.42 9.58 3.66
N PRO A 257 14.72 8.52 4.43
CA PRO A 257 16.03 7.90 4.39
C PRO A 257 16.27 7.19 3.05
N ASP A 258 17.54 7.03 2.69
CA ASP A 258 17.94 6.15 1.59
C ASP A 258 17.70 4.69 1.99
N MET A 259 16.58 4.13 1.56
CA MET A 259 16.16 2.77 1.91
C MET A 259 17.10 1.70 1.35
N GLN A 260 17.80 1.93 0.24
CA GLN A 260 18.81 0.99 -0.26
C GLN A 260 19.99 0.94 0.70
N ARG A 261 20.44 2.10 1.17
CA ARG A 261 21.51 2.20 2.18
C ARG A 261 21.09 1.58 3.52
N VAL A 262 19.87 1.86 3.99
CA VAL A 262 19.32 1.26 5.22
C VAL A 262 19.29 -0.27 5.11
N ALA A 263 18.71 -0.82 4.04
CA ALA A 263 18.64 -2.26 3.82
C ALA A 263 20.03 -2.91 3.71
N GLY A 264 20.98 -2.25 3.04
CA GLY A 264 22.37 -2.70 2.94
C GLY A 264 23.05 -2.80 4.31
N LEU A 265 22.94 -1.75 5.13
CA LEU A 265 23.48 -1.73 6.49
C LEU A 265 22.85 -2.81 7.37
N LEU A 266 21.52 -2.93 7.35
CA LEU A 266 20.80 -3.97 8.10
C LEU A 266 21.26 -5.38 7.71
N ARG A 267 21.45 -5.64 6.40
CA ARG A 267 21.93 -6.94 5.90
C ARG A 267 23.34 -7.27 6.38
N LEU A 268 24.27 -6.31 6.45
CA LEU A 268 25.61 -6.51 7.00
C LEU A 268 25.58 -7.00 8.46
N HIS A 269 24.52 -6.66 9.20
CA HIS A 269 24.30 -7.09 10.58
C HIS A 269 23.31 -8.26 10.72
N ARG A 270 22.92 -8.91 9.60
CA ARG A 270 21.94 -10.01 9.55
C ARG A 270 20.54 -9.62 10.06
N LEU A 271 20.15 -8.36 9.88
CA LEU A 271 18.84 -7.80 10.26
C LEU A 271 17.99 -7.43 9.03
N GLY A 272 17.96 -8.29 8.01
CA GLY A 272 17.32 -7.98 6.72
C GLY A 272 15.86 -7.52 6.85
N LEU A 273 15.44 -6.67 5.92
CA LEU A 273 14.04 -6.33 5.71
C LEU A 273 13.44 -7.30 4.68
N ASP A 274 12.24 -7.80 4.94
CA ASP A 274 11.46 -8.47 3.90
C ASP A 274 10.83 -7.43 2.94
N SER A 275 10.16 -7.90 1.88
CA SER A 275 9.56 -7.02 0.88
C SER A 275 8.43 -6.17 1.45
N TRP A 276 7.64 -6.70 2.40
CA TRP A 276 6.56 -5.97 3.05
C TRP A 276 7.09 -4.86 3.95
N GLU A 277 8.05 -5.18 4.81
CA GLU A 277 8.72 -4.20 5.68
C GLU A 277 9.37 -3.09 4.85
N THR A 278 10.00 -3.45 3.73
CA THR A 278 10.58 -2.48 2.80
C THR A 278 9.51 -1.56 2.22
N ALA A 279 8.39 -2.10 1.72
CA ALA A 279 7.31 -1.31 1.14
C ALA A 279 6.66 -0.36 2.17
N VAL A 280 6.32 -0.88 3.35
CA VAL A 280 5.69 -0.10 4.43
C VAL A 280 6.58 1.04 4.90
N LEU A 281 7.87 0.78 5.16
CA LEU A 281 8.80 1.81 5.64
C LEU A 281 9.15 2.83 4.55
N THR A 282 9.32 2.37 3.30
CA THR A 282 9.61 3.25 2.16
C THR A 282 8.45 4.20 1.89
N THR A 283 7.23 3.66 1.74
CA THR A 283 6.06 4.48 1.43
C THR A 283 5.71 5.44 2.58
N SER A 284 5.80 4.96 3.82
CA SER A 284 5.50 5.78 5.01
C SER A 284 6.47 6.94 5.22
N SER A 285 7.73 6.79 4.79
CA SER A 285 8.73 7.87 4.82
C SER A 285 8.34 9.08 3.94
N TYR A 286 7.43 8.89 2.98
CA TYR A 286 6.93 9.97 2.12
C TYR A 286 5.49 10.39 2.46
N PHE A 287 4.68 9.45 2.96
CA PHE A 287 3.25 9.64 3.21
C PHE A 287 2.92 9.20 4.63
N SER A 288 2.30 10.09 5.42
CA SER A 288 1.98 9.78 6.82
C SER A 288 1.15 8.48 6.92
N PRO A 289 1.59 7.49 7.71
CA PRO A 289 0.85 6.25 7.90
C PRO A 289 -0.32 6.41 8.88
N MET A 290 -1.26 5.48 8.80
CA MET A 290 -2.22 5.20 9.88
C MET A 290 -1.45 4.56 11.05
N ARG A 291 -1.70 5.03 12.28
CA ARG A 291 -0.97 4.61 13.49
C ARG A 291 -1.87 3.83 14.43
#